data_AF-A0AB36XYE9-F1
#
_entry.id   AF-A0AB36XYE9-F1
#
_cell.length_a   1.000
_cell.length_b   1.000
_cell.length_c   1.000
_cell.angle_alpha   90.00
_cell.angle_beta   90.00
_cell.angle_gamma   90.00
#
_symmetry.space_group_name_H-M   'P 1'
#
loop_
_entity.id
_entity.type
_entity.pdbx_description
1 polymer ?
#
loop_
_entity_poly.entity_id
_entity_poly.type
_entity_poly.pdbx_seq_one_letter_code
_entity_poly.pdbx_strand_id
1 'polypeptide(L)'
;VMVGVWGWQSIFLALSVFSVMAAIAVAFGLPETFPAHQPRQPLSGSLRRYGALLSDPVYLGYALTGGISIAGMFAYIAGSPFVFIKLYGVPAEHYGWLFGSNAAGFILVAQVNARLLAKRGPAFLLSRTVWVYVLAALTLLGIAALRTQALWPLLVPLFICIASLGCILPNTSACAMSGQGARAGSASALLGCIQFGVAAGAASLVGVLHDGTAMPMAMVISLCGVLAVTIAMSTQRLQRARAVQAQD
;
A
#
# COMPACT_ATOMS: atom_id res chain seq x y z
N VAL A 1 -7.35 18.42 18.83
CA VAL A 1 -8.21 18.33 20.03
C VAL A 1 -7.63 17.40 21.09
N MET A 2 -7.55 16.07 20.92
CA MET A 2 -7.00 15.18 21.96
C MET A 2 -5.58 15.55 22.44
N VAL A 3 -4.62 15.72 21.51
CA VAL A 3 -3.23 16.07 21.85
C VAL A 3 -3.11 17.43 22.53
N GLY A 4 -3.93 18.40 22.12
CA GLY A 4 -3.87 19.77 22.63
C GLY A 4 -4.42 19.92 24.05
N VAL A 5 -5.21 18.96 24.53
CA VAL A 5 -5.85 19.05 25.85
C VAL A 5 -5.31 17.99 26.82
N TRP A 6 -5.10 16.75 26.37
CA TRP A 6 -4.74 15.60 27.24
C TRP A 6 -3.38 14.97 26.93
N GLY A 7 -2.57 15.62 26.08
CA GLY A 7 -1.25 15.12 25.70
C GLY A 7 -1.29 13.96 24.70
N TRP A 8 -0.12 13.42 24.36
CA TRP A 8 0.02 12.34 23.37
C TRP A 8 -0.43 10.98 23.91
N GLN A 9 -0.43 10.81 25.23
CA GLN A 9 -0.81 9.58 25.92
C GLN A 9 -2.29 9.22 25.73
N SER A 10 -3.15 10.21 25.51
CA SER A 10 -4.58 9.98 25.27
C SER A 10 -4.83 9.17 24.00
N ILE A 11 -3.95 9.27 22.99
CA ILE A 11 -4.03 8.48 21.76
C ILE A 11 -3.88 6.99 22.08
N PHE A 12 -2.88 6.64 22.91
CA PHE A 12 -2.65 5.25 23.32
C PHE A 12 -3.81 4.69 24.15
N LEU A 13 -4.32 5.47 25.11
CA LEU A 13 -5.49 5.07 25.91
C LEU A 13 -6.73 4.82 25.04
N ALA A 14 -7.02 5.73 24.09
CA ALA A 14 -8.16 5.57 23.18
C ALA A 14 -8.01 4.31 22.31
N LEU A 15 -6.81 4.06 21.78
CA LEU A 15 -6.52 2.84 21.01
C LEU A 15 -6.64 1.57 21.87
N SER A 16 -6.19 1.60 23.13
CA SER A 16 -6.34 0.47 24.07
C SER A 16 -7.81 0.16 24.33
N VAL A 17 -8.64 1.17 24.64
CA VAL A 17 -10.07 0.99 24.86
C VAL A 17 -10.74 0.41 23.61
N PHE A 18 -10.45 0.97 22.43
CA PHE A 18 -10.98 0.45 21.16
C PHE A 18 -10.56 -1.01 20.91
N SER A 19 -9.32 -1.35 21.22
CA SER A 19 -8.79 -2.72 21.05
C SER A 19 -9.48 -3.72 21.99
N VAL A 20 -9.76 -3.33 23.24
CA VAL A 20 -10.53 -4.14 24.20
C VAL A 20 -11.96 -4.33 23.71
N MET A 21 -12.62 -3.27 23.23
CA MET A 21 -13.97 -3.38 22.65
C MET A 21 -14.00 -4.34 21.45
N ALA A 22 -13.01 -4.24 20.55
CA ALA A 22 -12.91 -5.14 19.42
C ALA A 22 -12.66 -6.59 19.85
N ALA A 23 -11.81 -6.83 20.85
CA ALA A 23 -11.55 -8.16 21.38
C ALA A 23 -12.80 -8.79 22.00
N ILE A 24 -13.57 -8.01 22.76
CA ILE A 24 -14.88 -8.42 23.30
C ILE A 24 -15.84 -8.78 22.16
N ALA A 25 -15.97 -7.90 21.16
CA ALA A 25 -16.85 -8.14 20.02
C ALA A 25 -16.48 -9.42 19.24
N VAL A 26 -15.19 -9.70 19.05
CA VAL A 26 -14.72 -10.95 18.42
C VAL A 26 -15.02 -12.15 19.31
N ALA A 27 -14.75 -12.07 20.61
CA ALA A 27 -14.96 -13.18 21.55
C ALA A 27 -16.43 -13.61 21.66
N PHE A 28 -17.37 -12.66 21.55
CA PHE A 28 -18.80 -12.94 21.67
C PHE A 28 -19.55 -13.03 20.33
N GLY A 29 -19.03 -12.41 19.26
CA GLY A 29 -19.73 -12.25 17.99
C GLY A 29 -19.20 -13.09 16.83
N LEU A 30 -17.98 -13.64 16.91
CA LEU A 30 -17.40 -14.39 15.82
C LEU A 30 -17.51 -15.91 16.09
N PRO A 31 -18.37 -16.65 15.36
CA PRO A 31 -18.44 -18.10 15.51
C PRO A 31 -17.14 -18.75 15.05
N GLU A 32 -16.72 -19.81 15.76
CA GLU A 32 -15.54 -20.59 15.39
C GLU A 32 -15.74 -21.20 13.99
N THR A 33 -14.94 -20.76 13.03
CA THR A 33 -15.02 -21.19 11.63
C THR A 33 -14.04 -22.32 11.32
N PHE A 34 -13.16 -22.68 12.26
CA PHE A 34 -12.20 -23.75 12.07
C PHE A 34 -12.86 -25.12 12.33
N PRO A 35 -12.84 -26.06 11.36
CA PRO A 35 -13.37 -27.39 11.56
C PRO A 35 -12.59 -28.13 12.65
N ALA A 36 -13.26 -28.58 13.70
CA ALA A 36 -12.64 -29.32 14.81
C ALA A 36 -11.88 -30.60 14.37
N HIS A 37 -12.16 -31.09 13.16
CA HIS A 37 -11.60 -32.31 12.59
C HIS A 37 -10.37 -32.09 11.70
N GLN A 38 -9.98 -30.84 11.41
CA GLN A 38 -8.79 -30.58 10.59
C GLN A 38 -7.52 -30.59 11.46
N PRO A 39 -6.59 -31.53 11.24
CA PRO A 39 -5.35 -31.56 12.01
C PRO A 39 -4.54 -30.29 11.78
N ARG A 40 -4.01 -29.72 12.87
CA ARG A 40 -3.11 -28.57 12.83
C ARG A 40 -1.90 -28.92 11.96
N GLN A 41 -1.66 -28.15 10.92
CA GLN A 41 -0.58 -28.44 9.99
C GLN A 41 0.79 -28.19 10.65
N PRO A 42 1.77 -29.09 10.47
CA PRO A 42 3.09 -28.94 11.06
C PRO A 42 3.85 -27.75 10.45
N LEU A 43 4.62 -27.01 11.27
CA LEU A 43 5.42 -25.86 10.83
C LEU A 43 6.41 -26.21 9.69
N SER A 44 6.91 -27.44 9.64
CA SER A 44 7.82 -27.93 8.60
C SER A 44 7.20 -27.89 7.20
N GLY A 45 5.88 -28.06 7.08
CA GLY A 45 5.15 -27.95 5.81
C GLY A 45 4.95 -26.51 5.34
N SER A 46 4.99 -25.54 6.26
CA SER A 46 4.72 -24.13 5.97
C SER A 46 5.86 -23.44 5.22
N LEU A 47 7.12 -23.68 5.62
CA LEU A 47 8.30 -23.13 4.94
C LEU A 47 8.38 -23.58 3.48
N ARG A 48 8.11 -24.85 3.20
CA ARG A 48 8.07 -25.38 1.82
C ARG A 48 6.96 -24.73 0.99
N ARG A 49 5.80 -24.43 1.59
CA ARG A 49 4.70 -23.71 0.90
C ARG A 49 5.06 -22.26 0.62
N TYR A 50 5.72 -21.57 1.55
CA TYR A 50 6.24 -20.22 1.32
C TYR A 50 7.30 -20.21 0.21
N GLY A 51 8.24 -21.17 0.22
CA GLY A 51 9.21 -21.33 -0.86
C GLY A 51 8.54 -21.51 -2.22
N ALA A 52 7.53 -22.39 -2.31
CA ALA A 52 6.79 -22.58 -3.55
C ALA A 52 6.04 -21.32 -4.04
N LEU A 53 5.52 -20.49 -3.13
CA LEU A 53 4.90 -19.20 -3.47
C LEU A 53 5.94 -18.18 -3.95
N LEU A 54 7.10 -18.12 -3.29
CA LEU A 54 8.21 -17.24 -3.70
C LEU A 54 8.79 -17.66 -5.06
N SER A 55 8.74 -18.94 -5.41
CA SER A 55 9.14 -19.44 -6.72
C SER A 55 8.11 -19.21 -7.82
N ASP A 56 6.88 -18.77 -7.51
CA ASP A 56 5.90 -18.41 -8.54
C ASP A 56 6.07 -16.94 -8.96
N PRO A 57 6.65 -16.67 -10.16
CA PRO A 57 6.95 -15.30 -10.59
C PRO A 57 5.70 -14.45 -10.78
N VAL A 58 4.53 -15.05 -11.03
CA VAL A 58 3.28 -14.29 -11.19
C VAL A 58 2.79 -13.80 -9.82
N TYR A 59 2.76 -14.70 -8.83
CA TYR A 59 2.44 -14.35 -7.45
C TYR A 59 3.41 -13.28 -6.91
N LEU A 60 4.72 -13.52 -7.05
CA LEU A 60 5.76 -12.63 -6.54
C LEU A 60 5.70 -11.27 -7.23
N GLY A 61 5.45 -11.23 -8.54
CA GLY A 61 5.30 -10.00 -9.30
C GLY A 61 4.16 -9.11 -8.80
N TYR A 62 2.98 -9.67 -8.53
CA TYR A 62 1.88 -8.90 -7.95
C TYR A 62 2.13 -8.51 -6.49
N ALA A 63 2.72 -9.42 -5.70
CA ALA A 63 3.06 -9.14 -4.31
C ALA A 63 4.06 -7.98 -4.19
N LEU A 64 5.09 -7.97 -5.02
CA LEU A 64 6.07 -6.89 -5.08
C LEU A 64 5.48 -5.59 -5.64
N THR A 65 4.62 -5.66 -6.66
CA THR A 65 3.92 -4.47 -7.18
C THR A 65 3.11 -3.80 -6.07
N GLY A 66 2.29 -4.56 -5.36
CA GLY A 66 1.52 -4.05 -4.22
C GLY A 66 2.42 -3.55 -3.09
N GLY A 67 3.47 -4.31 -2.77
CA GLY A 67 4.43 -3.99 -1.71
C GLY A 67 5.22 -2.72 -1.94
N ILE A 68 5.66 -2.47 -3.15
CA ILE A 68 6.38 -1.24 -3.51
C ILE A 68 5.41 -0.05 -3.57
N SER A 69 4.19 -0.25 -4.07
CA SER A 69 3.17 0.81 -4.07
C SER A 69 2.79 1.25 -2.65
N ILE A 70 2.58 0.30 -1.73
CA ILE A 70 2.33 0.64 -0.32
C ILE A 70 3.57 1.23 0.35
N ALA A 71 4.78 0.84 -0.07
CA ALA A 71 6.00 1.47 0.42
C ALA A 71 6.08 2.97 0.10
N GLY A 72 5.61 3.39 -1.08
CA GLY A 72 5.43 4.82 -1.40
C GLY A 72 4.43 5.53 -0.48
N MET A 73 3.36 4.84 -0.04
CA MET A 73 2.43 5.36 0.96
C MET A 73 3.11 5.59 2.31
N PHE A 74 3.93 4.63 2.76
CA PHE A 74 4.68 4.74 4.01
C PHE A 74 5.75 5.83 3.95
N ALA A 75 6.40 6.01 2.80
CA ALA A 75 7.30 7.14 2.55
C ALA A 75 6.57 8.49 2.71
N TYR A 76 5.35 8.60 2.19
CA TYR A 76 4.49 9.78 2.42
C TYR A 76 4.13 9.95 3.90
N ILE A 77 3.70 8.89 4.59
CA ILE A 77 3.32 8.95 6.01
C ILE A 77 4.50 9.41 6.88
N ALA A 78 5.70 8.90 6.60
CA ALA A 78 6.91 9.27 7.32
C ALA A 78 7.40 10.70 7.01
N GLY A 79 7.36 11.11 5.74
CA GLY A 79 7.92 12.39 5.30
C GLY A 79 6.95 13.59 5.42
N SER A 80 5.64 13.37 5.29
CA SER A 80 4.68 14.47 5.15
C SER A 80 4.50 15.37 6.38
N PRO A 81 4.58 14.91 7.65
CA PRO A 81 4.52 15.82 8.79
C PRO A 81 5.69 16.80 8.78
N PHE A 82 6.89 16.33 8.43
CA PHE A 82 8.05 17.21 8.29
C PHE A 82 7.82 18.23 7.17
N VAL A 83 7.43 17.77 5.98
CA VAL A 83 7.26 18.66 4.83
C VAL A 83 6.17 19.68 5.11
N PHE A 84 4.99 19.26 5.55
CA PHE A 84 3.87 20.20 5.72
C PHE A 84 4.02 21.09 6.96
N ILE A 85 4.38 20.53 8.12
CA ILE A 85 4.39 21.29 9.37
C ILE A 85 5.72 22.05 9.55
N LYS A 86 6.86 21.39 9.36
CA LYS A 86 8.18 22.03 9.61
C LYS A 86 8.67 22.86 8.44
N LEU A 87 8.58 22.36 7.20
CA LEU A 87 9.13 23.05 6.03
C LEU A 87 8.18 24.13 5.48
N TYR A 88 6.88 23.81 5.33
CA TYR A 88 5.88 24.74 4.79
C TYR A 88 5.08 25.49 5.87
N GLY A 89 5.33 25.23 7.16
CA GLY A 89 4.71 25.97 8.26
C GLY A 89 3.19 25.76 8.42
N VAL A 90 2.63 24.68 7.86
CA VAL A 90 1.20 24.39 7.97
C VAL A 90 0.86 24.11 9.44
N PRO A 91 -0.14 24.81 10.02
CA PRO A 91 -0.59 24.52 11.38
C PRO A 91 -1.00 23.05 11.53
N ALA A 92 -0.61 22.42 12.64
CA ALA A 92 -0.87 21.00 12.88
C ALA A 92 -2.37 20.63 12.83
N GLU A 93 -3.26 21.59 13.11
CA GLU A 93 -4.71 21.44 12.98
C GLU A 93 -5.16 21.25 11.53
N HIS A 94 -4.48 21.88 10.57
CA HIS A 94 -4.76 21.75 9.14
C HIS A 94 -4.12 20.53 8.49
N TYR A 95 -3.04 20.00 9.08
CA TYR A 95 -2.43 18.75 8.62
C TYR A 95 -3.44 17.58 8.57
N GLY A 96 -4.31 17.49 9.59
CA GLY A 96 -5.36 16.47 9.64
C GLY A 96 -6.34 16.57 8.46
N TRP A 97 -6.68 17.79 8.02
CA TRP A 97 -7.54 18.00 6.85
C TRP A 97 -6.87 17.59 5.54
N LEU A 98 -5.58 17.90 5.37
CA LEU A 98 -4.81 17.48 4.19
C LEU A 98 -4.68 15.95 4.12
N PHE A 99 -4.32 15.32 5.24
CA PHE A 99 -4.23 13.86 5.33
C PHE A 99 -5.60 13.20 5.12
N GLY A 100 -6.66 13.78 5.70
CA GLY A 100 -8.05 13.33 5.52
C GLY A 100 -8.53 13.43 4.07
N SER A 101 -8.14 14.48 3.33
CA SER A 101 -8.43 14.59 1.90
C SER A 101 -7.77 13.47 1.10
N ASN A 102 -6.49 13.17 1.36
CA ASN A 102 -5.80 12.04 0.72
C ASN A 102 -6.47 10.70 1.04
N ALA A 103 -6.89 10.49 2.30
CA ALA A 103 -7.64 9.31 2.70
C ALA A 103 -9.00 9.22 2.01
N ALA A 104 -9.72 10.34 1.87
CA ALA A 104 -10.97 10.39 1.12
C ALA A 104 -10.77 10.04 -0.36
N GLY A 105 -9.73 10.59 -1.00
CA GLY A 105 -9.35 10.25 -2.38
C GLY A 105 -9.04 8.76 -2.55
N PHE A 106 -8.26 8.19 -1.64
CA PHE A 106 -7.98 6.75 -1.60
C PHE A 106 -9.26 5.91 -1.52
N ILE A 107 -10.18 6.27 -0.60
CA ILE A 107 -11.46 5.56 -0.45
C ILE A 107 -12.31 5.72 -1.71
N LEU A 108 -12.45 6.92 -2.25
CA LEU A 108 -13.23 7.19 -3.46
C LEU A 108 -12.74 6.36 -4.65
N VAL A 109 -11.44 6.34 -4.89
CA VAL A 109 -10.85 5.54 -5.98
C VAL A 109 -11.00 4.04 -5.71
N ALA A 110 -10.90 3.58 -4.46
CA ALA A 110 -11.16 2.18 -4.11
C ALA A 110 -12.61 1.77 -4.42
N GLN A 111 -13.59 2.63 -4.12
CA GLN A 111 -15.00 2.39 -4.45
C GLN A 111 -15.25 2.41 -5.97
N VAL A 112 -14.64 3.36 -6.68
CA VAL A 112 -14.70 3.39 -8.15
C VAL A 112 -14.08 2.13 -8.74
N ASN A 113 -12.92 1.69 -8.21
CA ASN A 113 -12.26 0.46 -8.62
C ASN A 113 -13.18 -0.75 -8.44
N ALA A 114 -13.84 -0.90 -7.28
CA ALA A 114 -14.76 -2.01 -7.03
C ALA A 114 -15.88 -2.08 -8.09
N ARG A 115 -16.44 -0.93 -8.50
CA ARG A 115 -17.46 -0.88 -9.57
C ARG A 115 -16.89 -1.18 -10.96
N LEU A 116 -15.68 -0.72 -11.26
CA LEU A 116 -15.04 -0.91 -12.56
C LEU A 116 -14.48 -2.34 -12.73
N LEU A 117 -14.09 -2.96 -11.61
CA LEU A 117 -13.58 -4.33 -11.54
C LEU A 117 -14.60 -5.33 -12.06
N ALA A 118 -15.88 -5.12 -11.75
CA ALA A 118 -17.00 -5.93 -12.24
C ALA A 118 -17.12 -5.96 -13.78
N LYS A 119 -16.50 -5.00 -14.49
CA LYS A 119 -16.61 -4.87 -15.96
C LYS A 119 -15.34 -5.21 -16.72
N ARG A 120 -14.14 -4.95 -16.16
CA ARG A 120 -12.87 -4.98 -16.93
C ARG A 120 -11.77 -5.87 -16.35
N GLY A 121 -11.96 -6.45 -15.16
CA GLY A 121 -11.00 -7.34 -14.52
C GLY A 121 -9.79 -6.62 -13.86
N PRO A 122 -9.15 -7.26 -12.86
CA PRO A 122 -8.17 -6.59 -11.97
C PRO A 122 -6.86 -6.26 -12.67
N ALA A 123 -6.35 -7.15 -13.53
CA ALA A 123 -5.09 -6.94 -14.24
C ALA A 123 -5.15 -5.74 -15.21
N PHE A 124 -6.30 -5.52 -15.85
CA PHE A 124 -6.52 -4.41 -16.78
C PHE A 124 -6.50 -3.06 -16.06
N LEU A 125 -7.20 -2.96 -14.93
CA LEU A 125 -7.25 -1.74 -14.12
C LEU A 125 -5.89 -1.42 -13.53
N LEU A 126 -5.22 -2.45 -12.99
CA LEU A 126 -3.88 -2.32 -12.43
C LEU A 126 -2.87 -1.77 -13.45
N SER A 127 -2.86 -2.30 -14.68
CA SER A 127 -1.93 -1.84 -15.75
C SER A 127 -2.00 -0.33 -15.98
N ARG A 128 -3.22 0.23 -15.94
CA ARG A 128 -3.48 1.65 -16.19
C ARG A 128 -3.21 2.51 -14.98
N THR A 129 -3.65 2.09 -13.80
CA THR A 129 -3.50 2.91 -12.61
C THR A 129 -2.04 3.01 -12.17
N VAL A 130 -1.23 1.98 -12.40
CA VAL A 130 0.21 2.03 -12.11
C VAL A 130 0.92 3.07 -12.98
N TRP A 131 0.47 3.31 -14.22
CA TRP A 131 0.95 4.42 -15.04
C TRP A 131 0.56 5.79 -14.49
N VAL A 132 -0.70 5.94 -14.05
CA VAL A 132 -1.15 7.19 -13.40
C VAL A 132 -0.33 7.47 -12.15
N TYR A 133 -0.03 6.43 -11.36
CA TYR A 133 0.79 6.53 -10.17
C TYR A 133 2.22 6.99 -10.48
N VAL A 134 2.92 6.39 -11.45
CA VAL A 134 4.29 6.83 -11.78
C VAL A 134 4.33 8.24 -12.36
N LEU A 135 3.36 8.61 -13.19
CA LEU A 135 3.30 9.95 -13.76
C LEU A 135 3.12 11.00 -12.66
N ALA A 136 2.20 10.75 -11.72
CA ALA A 136 2.01 11.60 -10.56
C ALA A 136 3.25 11.63 -9.65
N ALA A 137 3.94 10.51 -9.49
CA ALA A 137 5.15 10.45 -8.67
C ALA A 137 6.32 11.19 -9.32
N LEU A 138 6.46 11.15 -10.64
CA LEU A 138 7.50 11.89 -11.37
C LEU A 138 7.20 13.40 -11.41
N THR A 139 5.93 13.79 -11.55
CA THR A 139 5.56 15.21 -11.45
C THR A 139 5.79 15.74 -10.04
N LEU A 140 5.50 14.95 -9.00
CA LEU A 140 5.85 15.29 -7.61
C LEU A 140 7.35 15.54 -7.45
N LEU A 141 8.20 14.69 -8.04
CA LEU A 141 9.65 14.85 -8.00
C LEU A 141 10.12 16.10 -8.73
N GLY A 142 9.61 16.36 -9.94
CA GLY A 142 9.93 17.56 -10.70
C GLY A 142 9.57 18.84 -9.94
N ILE A 143 8.38 18.87 -9.31
CA ILE A 143 7.94 20.01 -8.50
C ILE A 143 8.79 20.17 -7.23
N ALA A 144 9.12 19.05 -6.56
CA ALA A 144 10.02 19.09 -5.40
C ALA A 144 11.42 19.62 -5.76
N ALA A 145 11.92 19.32 -6.96
CA ALA A 145 13.21 19.79 -7.45
C ALA A 145 13.24 21.30 -7.70
N LEU A 146 12.11 21.88 -8.10
CA LEU A 146 11.95 23.32 -8.30
C LEU A 146 11.95 24.13 -6.98
N ARG A 147 11.95 23.45 -5.81
CA ARG A 147 11.93 24.06 -4.47
C ARG A 147 10.90 25.20 -4.34
N THR A 148 9.70 24.98 -4.86
CA THR A 148 8.64 25.99 -4.82
C THR A 148 8.22 26.31 -3.39
N GLN A 149 8.06 27.60 -3.08
CA GLN A 149 7.52 28.06 -1.79
C GLN A 149 6.01 27.76 -1.65
N ALA A 150 5.31 27.57 -2.77
CA ALA A 150 3.91 27.18 -2.76
C ALA A 150 3.76 25.68 -2.45
N LEU A 151 2.90 25.35 -1.49
CA LEU A 151 2.55 23.97 -1.11
C LEU A 151 1.60 23.30 -2.11
N TRP A 152 0.69 24.08 -2.72
CA TRP A 152 -0.36 23.59 -3.61
C TRP A 152 0.12 22.73 -4.78
N PRO A 153 1.22 23.09 -5.49
CA PRO A 153 1.77 22.26 -6.56
C PRO A 153 2.23 20.87 -6.09
N LEU A 154 2.64 20.70 -4.83
CA LEU A 154 3.00 19.39 -4.27
C LEU A 154 1.77 18.56 -3.89
N LEU A 155 0.69 19.20 -3.44
CA LEU A 155 -0.49 18.50 -2.94
C LEU A 155 -1.24 17.74 -4.04
N VAL A 156 -1.38 18.32 -5.22
CA VAL A 156 -2.11 17.70 -6.35
C VAL A 156 -1.50 16.36 -6.81
N PRO A 157 -0.22 16.29 -7.19
CA PRO A 157 0.39 15.03 -7.59
C PRO A 157 0.47 14.03 -6.45
N LEU A 158 0.68 14.50 -5.21
CA LEU A 158 0.66 13.64 -4.03
C LEU A 158 -0.72 13.02 -3.81
N PHE A 159 -1.79 13.81 -3.92
CA PHE A 159 -3.17 13.32 -3.86
C PHE A 159 -3.44 12.27 -4.93
N ILE A 160 -3.01 12.50 -6.17
CA ILE A 160 -3.17 11.52 -7.25
C ILE A 160 -2.39 10.23 -6.95
N CYS A 161 -1.17 10.33 -6.40
CA CYS A 161 -0.39 9.17 -5.97
C CYS A 161 -1.16 8.36 -4.92
N ILE A 162 -1.60 8.99 -3.84
CA ILE A 162 -2.29 8.30 -2.74
C ILE A 162 -3.66 7.76 -3.19
N ALA A 163 -4.42 8.53 -3.96
CA ALA A 163 -5.70 8.10 -4.49
C ALA A 163 -5.54 6.87 -5.40
N SER A 164 -4.51 6.83 -6.26
CA SER A 164 -4.23 5.70 -7.15
C SER A 164 -3.98 4.39 -6.40
N LEU A 165 -3.44 4.45 -5.18
CA LEU A 165 -3.24 3.27 -4.33
C LEU A 165 -4.56 2.57 -3.98
N GLY A 166 -5.67 3.32 -3.90
CA GLY A 166 -7.00 2.76 -3.66
C GLY A 166 -7.44 1.77 -4.75
N CYS A 167 -6.87 1.88 -5.95
CA CYS A 167 -7.07 0.91 -7.03
C CYS A 167 -5.95 -0.13 -7.08
N ILE A 168 -4.69 0.25 -6.84
CA ILE A 168 -3.54 -0.66 -6.98
C ILE A 168 -3.61 -1.79 -5.95
N LEU A 169 -3.75 -1.49 -4.66
CA LEU A 169 -3.70 -2.47 -3.57
C LEU A 169 -4.74 -3.59 -3.67
N PRO A 170 -6.04 -3.31 -3.90
CA PRO A 170 -7.02 -4.38 -4.04
C PRO A 170 -6.79 -5.22 -5.31
N ASN A 171 -6.36 -4.62 -6.41
CA ASN A 171 -6.14 -5.34 -7.67
C ASN A 171 -4.87 -6.21 -7.63
N THR A 172 -3.77 -5.74 -7.04
CA THR A 172 -2.57 -6.57 -6.85
C THR A 172 -2.86 -7.73 -5.91
N SER A 173 -3.59 -7.49 -4.82
CA SER A 173 -4.00 -8.53 -3.89
C SER A 173 -4.91 -9.57 -4.55
N ALA A 174 -5.91 -9.14 -5.32
CA ALA A 174 -6.78 -10.03 -6.06
C ALA A 174 -6.02 -10.87 -7.10
N CYS A 175 -5.12 -10.25 -7.87
CA CYS A 175 -4.30 -10.95 -8.84
C CYS A 175 -3.30 -11.92 -8.20
N ALA A 176 -2.69 -11.57 -7.07
CA ALA A 176 -1.78 -12.45 -6.34
C ALA A 176 -2.51 -13.66 -5.74
N MET A 177 -3.74 -13.48 -5.25
CA MET A 177 -4.53 -14.57 -4.68
C MET A 177 -5.19 -15.46 -5.75
N SER A 178 -5.28 -15.00 -6.99
CA SER A 178 -5.82 -15.79 -8.10
C SER A 178 -5.01 -17.09 -8.29
N GLY A 179 -5.70 -18.23 -8.27
CA GLY A 179 -5.07 -19.56 -8.38
C GLY A 179 -4.43 -20.10 -7.09
N GLN A 180 -4.46 -19.36 -5.98
CA GLN A 180 -3.86 -19.78 -4.71
C GLN A 180 -4.86 -20.38 -3.70
N GLY A 181 -6.06 -20.79 -4.14
CA GLY A 181 -7.15 -21.24 -3.26
C GLY A 181 -6.76 -22.36 -2.28
N ALA A 182 -5.98 -23.34 -2.73
CA ALA A 182 -5.50 -24.45 -1.89
C ALA A 182 -4.51 -24.02 -0.79
N ARG A 183 -3.93 -22.81 -0.88
CA ARG A 183 -2.91 -22.28 0.04
C ARG A 183 -3.19 -20.83 0.43
N ALA A 184 -4.47 -20.41 0.41
CA ALA A 184 -4.87 -19.01 0.54
C ALA A 184 -4.34 -18.35 1.83
N GLY A 185 -4.32 -19.07 2.96
CA GLY A 185 -3.78 -18.55 4.23
C GLY A 185 -2.28 -18.29 4.20
N SER A 186 -1.48 -19.19 3.61
CA SER A 186 -0.03 -18.95 3.44
C SER A 186 0.25 -17.86 2.43
N ALA A 187 -0.55 -17.78 1.36
CA ALA A 187 -0.41 -16.76 0.34
C ALA A 187 -0.73 -15.36 0.91
N SER A 188 -1.84 -15.18 1.64
CA SER A 188 -2.17 -13.87 2.24
C SER A 188 -1.14 -13.43 3.30
N ALA A 189 -0.65 -14.37 4.12
CA ALA A 189 0.38 -14.08 5.12
C ALA A 189 1.70 -13.61 4.47
N LEU A 190 2.17 -14.31 3.43
CA LEU A 190 3.38 -13.94 2.70
C LEU A 190 3.21 -12.62 1.95
N LEU A 191 2.05 -12.40 1.33
CA LEU A 191 1.70 -11.15 0.66
C LEU A 191 1.78 -9.96 1.64
N GLY A 192 1.23 -10.10 2.84
CA GLY A 192 1.35 -9.10 3.90
C GLY A 192 2.79 -8.87 4.34
N CYS A 193 3.55 -9.96 4.56
CA CYS A 193 4.96 -9.89 4.96
C CYS A 193 5.82 -9.12 3.95
N ILE A 194 5.66 -9.40 2.64
CA ILE A 194 6.37 -8.68 1.58
C ILE A 194 5.97 -7.21 1.57
N GLN A 195 4.67 -6.91 1.64
CA GLN A 195 4.17 -5.55 1.60
C GLN A 195 4.71 -4.68 2.74
N PHE A 196 4.61 -5.15 3.97
CA PHE A 196 5.09 -4.41 5.13
C PHE A 196 6.62 -4.40 5.23
N GLY A 197 7.31 -5.47 4.79
CA GLY A 197 8.76 -5.52 4.76
C GLY A 197 9.35 -4.45 3.83
N VAL A 198 8.82 -4.33 2.61
CA VAL A 198 9.25 -3.29 1.66
C VAL A 198 8.86 -1.89 2.17
N ALA A 199 7.67 -1.75 2.77
CA ALA A 199 7.22 -0.48 3.34
C ALA A 199 8.10 0.02 4.50
N ALA A 200 8.53 -0.87 5.39
CA ALA A 200 9.46 -0.55 6.47
C ALA A 200 10.82 -0.08 5.92
N GLY A 201 11.30 -0.72 4.84
CA GLY A 201 12.50 -0.30 4.13
C GLY A 201 12.38 1.12 3.56
N ALA A 202 11.28 1.42 2.87
CA ALA A 202 11.05 2.76 2.30
C ALA A 202 10.89 3.85 3.36
N ALA A 203 10.17 3.56 4.46
CA ALA A 203 10.03 4.51 5.57
C ALA A 203 11.39 4.81 6.23
N SER A 204 12.19 3.76 6.47
CA SER A 204 13.56 3.91 7.00
C SER A 204 14.43 4.72 6.05
N LEU A 205 14.33 4.47 4.74
CA LEU A 205 15.07 5.19 3.71
C LEU A 205 14.76 6.69 3.70
N VAL A 206 13.48 7.08 3.81
CA VAL A 206 13.08 8.49 3.95
C VAL A 206 13.64 9.12 5.22
N GLY A 207 13.69 8.36 6.32
CA GLY A 207 14.27 8.82 7.58
C GLY A 207 15.77 9.09 7.50
N VAL A 208 16.52 8.25 6.77
CA VAL A 208 17.98 8.40 6.62
C VAL A 208 18.35 9.49 5.61
N LEU A 209 17.64 9.59 4.48
CA LEU A 209 17.86 10.64 3.47
C LEU A 209 17.30 12.00 3.89
N HIS A 210 17.01 12.21 5.17
CA HIS A 210 16.32 13.39 5.63
C HIS A 210 17.20 14.65 5.58
N ASP A 211 17.17 15.35 4.45
CA ASP A 211 18.00 16.55 4.20
C ASP A 211 17.27 17.87 4.46
N GLY A 212 16.19 17.85 5.25
CA GLY A 212 15.42 19.05 5.55
C GLY A 212 14.55 19.60 4.39
N THR A 213 14.43 18.87 3.28
CA THR A 213 13.65 19.26 2.10
C THR A 213 12.53 18.25 1.79
N ALA A 214 11.65 18.56 0.84
CA ALA A 214 10.64 17.62 0.32
C ALA A 214 11.21 16.58 -0.68
N MET A 215 12.48 16.75 -1.10
CA MET A 215 13.14 15.92 -2.09
C MET A 215 13.20 14.43 -1.73
N PRO A 216 13.60 14.04 -0.50
CA PRO A 216 13.77 12.63 -0.14
C PRO A 216 12.46 11.85 -0.20
N MET A 217 11.38 12.45 0.29
CA MET A 217 10.04 11.89 0.21
C MET A 217 9.62 11.68 -1.25
N ALA A 218 9.77 12.71 -2.09
CA ALA A 218 9.40 12.63 -3.49
C ALA A 218 10.24 11.57 -4.24
N MET A 219 11.56 11.53 -4.01
CA MET A 219 12.47 10.54 -4.61
C MET A 219 12.06 9.11 -4.29
N VAL A 220 11.76 8.80 -3.02
CA VAL A 220 11.36 7.46 -2.63
C VAL A 220 10.01 7.09 -3.25
N ILE A 221 9.04 8.01 -3.29
CA ILE A 221 7.75 7.78 -3.94
C ILE A 221 7.92 7.54 -5.45
N SER A 222 8.75 8.33 -6.13
CA SER A 222 9.04 8.14 -7.57
C SER A 222 9.76 6.83 -7.85
N LEU A 223 10.74 6.46 -7.03
CA LEU A 223 11.43 5.19 -7.13
C LEU A 223 10.44 4.04 -6.98
N CYS A 224 9.54 4.11 -6.00
CA CYS A 224 8.46 3.14 -5.83
C CYS A 224 7.54 3.10 -7.05
N GLY A 225 7.19 4.24 -7.64
CA GLY A 225 6.37 4.32 -8.85
C GLY A 225 7.02 3.66 -10.07
N VAL A 226 8.29 3.96 -10.33
CA VAL A 226 9.03 3.36 -11.45
C VAL A 226 9.13 1.85 -11.26
N LEU A 227 9.56 1.39 -10.08
CA LEU A 227 9.67 -0.03 -9.78
C LEU A 227 8.32 -0.76 -9.88
N ALA A 228 7.25 -0.16 -9.37
CA ALA A 228 5.91 -0.74 -9.46
C ALA A 228 5.46 -0.92 -10.92
N VAL A 229 5.71 0.06 -11.80
CA VAL A 229 5.41 -0.06 -13.24
C VAL A 229 6.24 -1.16 -13.88
N THR A 230 7.55 -1.17 -13.65
CA THR A 230 8.45 -2.16 -14.25
C THR A 230 8.03 -3.58 -13.87
N ILE A 231 7.75 -3.82 -12.59
CA ILE A 231 7.33 -5.14 -12.09
C ILE A 231 5.92 -5.48 -12.57
N ALA A 232 4.97 -4.55 -12.55
CA ALA A 232 3.61 -4.81 -13.05
C ALA A 232 3.62 -5.22 -14.52
N MET A 233 4.45 -4.57 -15.34
CA MET A 233 4.59 -4.90 -16.76
C MET A 233 5.26 -6.23 -17.01
N SER A 234 6.36 -6.53 -16.32
CA SER A 234 7.04 -7.82 -16.47
C SER A 234 6.10 -8.96 -16.06
N THR A 235 5.36 -8.78 -14.97
CA THR A 235 4.35 -9.74 -14.49
C THR A 235 3.23 -9.96 -15.51
N GLN A 236 2.72 -8.89 -16.12
CA GLN A 236 1.69 -9.00 -17.16
C GLN A 236 2.18 -9.70 -18.42
N ARG A 237 3.45 -9.46 -18.83
CA ARG A 237 4.06 -10.19 -19.96
C ARG A 237 4.19 -11.68 -19.66
N LEU A 238 4.65 -12.02 -18.46
CA LEU A 238 4.77 -13.42 -17.99
C LEU A 238 3.41 -14.13 -17.95
N GLN A 239 2.37 -13.46 -17.45
CA GLN A 239 1.02 -14.02 -17.46
C GLN A 239 0.49 -14.27 -18.87
N ARG A 240 0.68 -13.33 -19.79
CA ARG A 240 0.26 -13.51 -21.19
C ARG A 240 0.99 -14.68 -21.84
N ALA A 241 2.30 -14.81 -21.62
CA ALA A 241 3.08 -15.92 -22.14
C ALA A 241 2.58 -17.28 -21.61
N ARG A 242 2.26 -17.37 -20.31
CA ARG A 242 1.65 -18.56 -19.72
C ARG A 242 0.27 -18.89 -20.29
N ALA A 243 -0.54 -17.87 -20.56
CA ALA A 243 -1.88 -18.06 -21.13
C ALA A 243 -1.81 -18.62 -22.57
N VAL A 244 -0.84 -18.18 -23.37
CA VAL A 244 -0.60 -18.70 -24.73
C VAL A 244 -0.13 -20.15 -24.67
N GLN A 245 0.85 -20.47 -23.81
CA GLN A 245 1.36 -21.84 -23.65
C GLN A 245 0.34 -22.84 -23.11
N ALA A 246 -0.73 -22.39 -22.45
CA ALA A 246 -1.79 -23.27 -21.96
C ALA A 246 -2.87 -23.55 -23.02
N GLN A 247 -2.83 -22.86 -24.16
CA GLN A 247 -3.74 -23.05 -25.30
C GLN A 247 -3.15 -23.92 -26.41
N ASP A 248 -1.82 -24.10 -26.42
CA ASP A 248 -1.06 -25.02 -27.28
C ASP A 248 -0.97 -26.43 -26.66
#